data_AF-A0A922VD21-F1
#
_entry.id   AF-A0A922VD21-F1
#
_cell.length_a   1.000
_cell.length_b   1.000
_cell.length_c   1.000
_cell.angle_alpha   90.00
_cell.angle_beta   90.00
_cell.angle_gamma   90.00
#
_symmetry.space_group_name_H-M   'P 1'
#
loop_
_entity.id
_entity.type
_entity.pdbx_description
1 polymer ?
#
loop_
_entity_poly.entity_id
_entity_poly.type
_entity_poly.pdbx_seq_one_letter_code
_entity_poly.pdbx_strand_id
1 'polypeptide(L)'
;EIWCAPTVDDRDIWRSTMRHIAHEGRCFLICACQVQPSPAALGLNCDGWPDDKPLIRGGSMIVGPLGDVLAGPFEDDAGLVTATIDPAEIIRARYDFDVVGHYARPDIFELRVDDRARPGVAFGPGEA
;
A
#
# COMPACT_ATOMS: atom_id res chain seq x y z
N GLU A 1 2.98 -5.69 11.04
CA GLU A 1 3.12 -4.48 11.87
C GLU A 1 3.38 -3.24 11.02
N ILE A 2 4.26 -3.34 10.02
CA ILE A 2 4.39 -2.35 8.94
C ILE A 2 3.89 -2.98 7.63
N TRP A 3 3.03 -2.29 6.90
CA TRP A 3 2.53 -2.69 5.58
C TRP A 3 3.09 -1.76 4.51
N CYS A 4 3.81 -2.30 3.54
CA CYS A 4 4.35 -1.53 2.42
C CYS A 4 3.43 -1.67 1.20
N ALA A 5 2.97 -0.54 0.67
CA ALA A 5 2.05 -0.46 -0.46
C ALA A 5 2.62 0.45 -1.56
N PRO A 6 3.61 -0.03 -2.35
CA PRO A 6 4.08 0.71 -3.52
C PRO A 6 2.98 0.81 -4.58
N THR A 7 2.89 1.95 -5.27
CA THR A 7 1.84 2.21 -6.26
C THR A 7 2.26 3.21 -7.33
N VAL A 8 1.45 3.30 -8.38
CA VAL A 8 1.44 4.38 -9.38
C VAL A 8 0.07 5.08 -9.44
N ASP A 9 -0.83 4.74 -8.51
CA ASP A 9 -2.16 5.33 -8.41
C ASP A 9 -2.12 6.58 -7.51
N ASP A 10 -2.20 7.76 -8.12
CA ASP A 10 -2.14 9.06 -7.43
C ASP A 10 -3.52 9.59 -6.98
N ARG A 11 -4.59 8.85 -7.26
CA ARG A 11 -5.97 9.28 -7.01
C ARG A 11 -6.31 9.28 -5.52
N ASP A 12 -7.21 10.18 -5.11
CA ASP A 12 -7.64 10.30 -3.70
C ASP A 12 -8.22 9.01 -3.11
N ILE A 13 -8.85 8.17 -3.95
CA ILE A 13 -9.42 6.89 -3.51
C ILE A 13 -8.36 5.94 -2.96
N TRP A 14 -7.14 5.99 -3.48
CA TRP A 14 -6.03 5.21 -2.96
C TRP A 14 -5.72 5.59 -1.51
N ARG A 15 -5.76 6.89 -1.19
CA ARG A 15 -5.48 7.41 0.16
C ARG A 15 -6.52 6.93 1.16
N SER A 16 -7.80 6.99 0.78
CA SER A 16 -8.91 6.46 1.60
C SER A 16 -8.73 4.97 1.87
N THR A 17 -8.38 4.19 0.84
CA THR A 17 -8.16 2.75 0.95
C THR A 17 -6.99 2.43 1.89
N MET A 18 -5.85 3.10 1.73
CA MET A 18 -4.68 2.89 2.56
C MET A 18 -4.93 3.28 4.03
N ARG A 19 -5.65 4.38 4.29
CA ARG A 19 -6.03 4.75 5.65
C ARG A 19 -6.96 3.71 6.29
N HIS A 20 -7.90 3.18 5.52
CA HIS A 20 -8.77 2.12 5.96
C HIS A 20 -8.01 0.83 6.28
N ILE A 21 -7.09 0.38 5.41
CA ILE A 21 -6.26 -0.82 5.65
C ILE A 21 -5.38 -0.66 6.89
N ALA A 22 -4.74 0.50 7.08
CA ALA A 22 -3.94 0.78 8.26
C ALA A 22 -4.76 0.67 9.55
N HIS A 23 -5.97 1.25 9.52
CA HIS A 23 -6.95 1.13 10.59
C HIS A 23 -7.36 -0.34 10.80
N GLU A 24 -7.94 -1.01 9.81
CA GLU A 24 -8.44 -2.39 9.93
C GLU A 24 -7.35 -3.37 10.40
N GLY A 25 -6.15 -3.30 9.81
CA GLY A 25 -5.03 -4.19 10.15
C GLY A 25 -4.29 -3.82 11.43
N ARG A 26 -4.59 -2.67 12.04
CA ARG A 26 -3.85 -2.06 13.16
C ARG A 26 -2.34 -2.10 12.89
N CYS A 27 -1.94 -1.50 11.78
CA CYS A 27 -0.55 -1.48 11.32
C CYS A 27 -0.13 -0.08 10.86
N PHE A 28 1.17 0.20 10.93
CA PHE A 28 1.70 1.34 10.19
C PHE A 28 1.69 1.00 8.70
N LEU A 29 1.24 1.92 7.87
CA LEU A 29 1.21 1.73 6.43
C LEU A 29 2.11 2.75 5.74
N ILE A 30 2.94 2.26 4.82
CA ILE A 30 3.85 3.07 4.03
C ILE A 30 3.42 2.94 2.57
N CYS A 31 2.91 4.04 2.02
CA CYS A 31 2.59 4.16 0.60
C CYS A 31 3.72 4.90 -0.10
N ALA A 32 4.35 4.23 -1.08
CA ALA A 32 5.33 4.83 -1.97
C ALA A 32 4.71 4.97 -3.36
N CYS A 33 4.32 6.19 -3.73
CA CYS A 33 3.80 6.52 -5.05
C CYS A 33 4.86 7.23 -5.88
N GLN A 34 5.09 6.74 -7.10
CA GLN A 34 6.00 7.36 -8.05
C GLN A 34 5.54 8.78 -8.40
N VAL A 35 6.50 9.69 -8.63
CA VAL A 35 6.23 10.95 -9.33
C VAL A 35 6.76 10.82 -10.75
N GLN A 36 5.91 11.16 -11.71
CA GLN A 36 6.26 11.18 -13.13
C GLN A 36 5.77 12.49 -13.76
N PRO A 37 6.70 13.31 -14.31
CA PRO A 37 6.37 14.58 -14.94
C PRO A 37 5.41 14.46 -16.12
N SER A 38 4.99 15.61 -16.66
CA SER A 38 4.07 15.67 -17.79
C SER A 38 4.74 15.19 -19.09
N PRO A 39 3.97 14.78 -20.12
CA PRO A 39 4.53 14.43 -21.42
C PRO A 39 5.45 15.53 -21.99
N ALA A 40 5.04 16.80 -21.92
CA ALA A 40 5.85 17.93 -22.39
C ALA A 40 7.20 18.01 -21.67
N ALA A 41 7.22 17.86 -20.34
CA ALA A 41 8.45 17.89 -19.56
C ALA A 41 9.39 16.71 -19.86
N LEU A 42 8.84 15.59 -20.33
CA LEU A 42 9.57 14.40 -20.73
C LEU A 42 9.93 14.38 -22.23
N GLY A 43 9.45 15.33 -23.02
CA GLY A 43 9.57 15.30 -24.48
C GLY A 43 8.83 14.14 -25.13
N LEU A 44 7.75 13.67 -24.49
CA LEU A 44 6.91 12.57 -24.96
C LEU A 44 5.62 13.11 -25.55
N ASN A 45 5.06 12.39 -26.53
CA ASN A 45 3.68 12.57 -26.96
C ASN A 45 2.83 11.43 -26.38
N CYS A 46 1.79 11.78 -25.63
CA CYS A 46 0.86 10.83 -25.04
C CYS A 46 -0.55 11.11 -25.56
N ASP A 47 -0.98 10.38 -26.59
CA ASP A 47 -2.28 10.55 -27.22
C ASP A 47 -3.42 10.48 -26.19
N GLY A 48 -4.26 11.51 -26.15
CA GLY A 48 -5.39 11.60 -25.22
C GLY A 48 -5.03 12.05 -23.81
N TRP A 49 -3.79 12.44 -23.54
CA TRP A 49 -3.35 13.04 -22.28
C TRP A 49 -2.99 14.52 -22.46
N PRO A 50 -3.34 15.42 -21.51
CA PRO A 50 -2.90 16.81 -21.59
C PRO A 50 -1.37 16.94 -21.43
N ASP A 51 -0.72 17.63 -22.36
CA ASP A 51 0.75 17.76 -22.43
C ASP A 51 1.40 18.32 -21.14
N ASP A 52 0.72 19.21 -20.43
CA ASP A 52 1.22 19.84 -19.21
C ASP A 52 0.79 19.11 -17.93
N LYS A 53 -0.07 18.10 -18.03
CA LYS A 53 -0.52 17.34 -16.85
C LYS A 53 0.51 16.28 -16.49
N PRO A 54 1.04 16.24 -15.25
CA PRO A 54 1.90 15.16 -14.78
C PRO A 54 1.26 13.80 -15.01
N LEU A 55 2.05 12.81 -15.45
CA LEU A 55 1.57 11.46 -15.68
C LEU A 55 1.22 10.76 -14.35
N ILE A 56 2.00 11.02 -13.30
CA ILE A 56 1.72 10.57 -11.93
C ILE A 56 2.16 11.68 -10.98
N ARG A 57 1.23 12.21 -10.17
CA ARG A 57 1.52 13.31 -9.24
C ARG A 57 2.18 12.85 -7.94
N GLY A 58 2.35 11.56 -7.71
CA GLY A 58 2.79 11.03 -6.42
C GLY A 58 1.63 10.79 -5.47
N GLY A 59 1.75 11.22 -4.23
CA GLY A 59 0.83 10.88 -3.14
C GLY A 59 1.41 9.87 -2.14
N SER A 60 2.74 9.82 -2.03
CA SER A 60 3.42 9.01 -1.01
C SER A 60 3.01 9.47 0.39
N MET A 61 2.70 8.53 1.29
CA MET A 61 2.28 8.87 2.64
C MET A 61 2.59 7.74 3.64
N ILE A 62 2.70 8.12 4.91
CA ILE A 62 2.85 7.21 6.03
C ILE A 62 1.61 7.36 6.93
N VAL A 63 0.98 6.24 7.28
CA VAL A 63 -0.26 6.20 8.05
C VAL A 63 -0.06 5.38 9.32
N GLY A 64 -0.59 5.87 10.43
CA GLY A 64 -0.60 5.18 11.73
C GLY A 64 -1.68 4.10 11.83
N PRO A 65 -1.62 3.25 12.87
CA PRO A 65 -2.52 2.10 13.05
C PRO A 65 -3.98 2.46 13.33
N LEU A 66 -4.29 3.73 13.57
CA LEU A 66 -5.66 4.24 13.69
C LEU A 66 -6.19 4.91 12.42
N GLY A 67 -5.38 4.97 11.35
CA GLY A 67 -5.74 5.59 10.07
C GLY A 67 -5.37 7.06 9.93
N ASP A 68 -4.65 7.61 10.92
CA ASP A 68 -4.11 8.98 10.92
C ASP A 68 -2.91 9.09 9.98
N VAL A 69 -2.82 10.17 9.21
CA VAL A 69 -1.67 10.42 8.33
C VAL A 69 -0.53 11.03 9.17
N LEU A 70 0.58 10.31 9.26
CA LEU A 70 1.77 10.74 10.00
C LEU A 70 2.70 11.62 9.14
N ALA A 71 2.73 11.36 7.82
CA ALA A 71 3.47 12.16 6.87
C ALA A 71 2.85 12.03 5.45
N GLY A 72 2.93 13.11 4.66
CA GLY A 72 2.31 13.20 3.33
C GLY A 72 0.83 13.65 3.38
N PRO A 73 0.08 13.47 2.27
CA PRO A 73 0.53 12.97 0.98
C PRO A 73 1.57 13.92 0.35
N PHE A 74 2.66 13.36 -0.14
CA PHE A 74 3.71 14.10 -0.83
C PHE A 74 3.48 14.01 -2.33
N GLU A 75 3.21 15.15 -2.95
CA GLU A 75 2.77 15.28 -4.34
C GLU A 75 3.66 16.23 -5.12
N ASP A 76 3.58 16.14 -6.44
CA ASP A 76 4.11 17.06 -7.44
C ASP A 76 5.65 17.20 -7.47
N ASP A 77 6.38 16.56 -6.56
CA ASP A 77 7.85 16.55 -6.53
C ASP A 77 8.44 15.22 -6.02
N ALA A 78 9.67 14.92 -6.41
CA ALA A 78 10.42 13.75 -5.96
C ALA A 78 11.15 14.05 -4.64
N GLY A 79 11.08 13.14 -3.68
CA GLY A 79 11.68 13.38 -2.37
C GLY A 79 11.50 12.24 -1.39
N LEU A 80 11.94 12.50 -0.15
CA LEU A 80 11.86 11.57 0.96
C LEU A 80 10.71 11.96 1.88
N VAL A 81 9.78 11.04 2.12
CA VAL A 81 8.74 11.16 3.14
C VAL A 81 9.19 10.37 4.37
N THR A 82 9.28 11.03 5.52
CA THR A 82 9.78 10.41 6.76
C THR A 82 8.80 10.66 7.91
N ALA A 83 8.74 9.69 8.83
CA ALA A 83 8.01 9.79 10.08
C ALA A 83 8.73 8.93 11.14
N THR A 84 8.61 9.32 12.40
CA THR A 84 9.01 8.46 13.53
C THR A 84 7.78 7.70 14.01
N ILE A 85 7.93 6.40 14.22
CA ILE A 85 6.86 5.52 14.68
C ILE A 85 7.22 4.90 16.02
N ASP A 86 6.23 4.72 16.89
CA ASP A 86 6.35 3.93 18.12
C ASP A 86 5.61 2.59 17.94
N PRO A 87 6.32 1.45 17.88
CA PRO A 87 5.69 0.14 17.78
C PRO A 87 4.67 -0.17 18.89
N ALA A 88 4.79 0.44 20.07
CA ALA A 88 3.82 0.25 21.15
C ALA A 88 2.42 0.84 20.81
N GLU A 89 2.31 1.70 19.80
CA GLU A 89 1.00 2.16 19.30
C GLU A 89 0.17 1.02 18.70
N ILE A 90 0.81 0.00 18.10
CA ILE A 90 0.10 -1.16 17.55
C ILE A 90 -0.60 -1.93 18.66
N ILE A 91 0.09 -2.17 19.78
CA ILE A 91 -0.47 -2.87 20.94
C ILE A 91 -1.66 -2.08 21.49
N ARG A 92 -1.50 -0.76 21.64
CA ARG A 92 -2.57 0.15 22.09
C ARG A 92 -3.76 0.14 21.13
N ALA A 93 -3.53 0.12 19.83
CA ALA A 93 -4.59 0.13 18.82
C ALA A 93 -5.31 -1.22 18.71
N ARG A 94 -4.60 -2.34 18.96
CA ARG A 94 -5.18 -3.68 19.03
C ARG A 94 -6.01 -3.94 20.29
N TYR A 95 -5.74 -3.22 21.37
CA TYR A 95 -6.59 -3.27 22.57
C TYR A 95 -8.03 -2.85 22.25
N ASP A 96 -8.20 -1.86 21.39
CA ASP A 96 -9.50 -1.39 20.91
C ASP A 96 -10.14 -2.36 19.88
N PHE A 97 -9.33 -2.89 18.95
CA PHE A 97 -9.80 -3.80 17.91
C PHE A 97 -8.70 -4.74 17.42
N ASP A 98 -8.94 -6.05 17.53
CA ASP A 98 -8.05 -7.10 17.00
C ASP A 98 -8.82 -8.05 16.08
N VAL A 99 -8.68 -7.83 14.76
CA VAL A 99 -9.44 -8.50 13.70
C VAL A 99 -9.22 -10.01 13.62
N VAL A 100 -8.04 -10.50 14.01
CA VAL A 100 -7.71 -11.94 14.07
C VAL A 100 -7.70 -12.48 15.50
N GLY A 101 -7.93 -11.61 16.49
CA GLY A 101 -7.98 -11.95 17.90
C GLY A 101 -9.40 -11.90 18.44
N HIS A 102 -9.66 -10.99 19.38
CA HIS A 102 -10.90 -10.99 20.16
C HIS A 102 -12.16 -10.55 19.38
N TYR A 103 -12.02 -9.98 18.17
CA TYR A 103 -13.15 -9.75 17.26
C TYR A 103 -13.37 -10.91 16.28
N ALA A 104 -12.46 -11.87 16.19
CA ALA A 104 -12.60 -13.00 15.28
C ALA A 104 -13.72 -13.94 15.73
N ARG A 105 -14.39 -14.57 14.74
CA ARG A 105 -15.44 -15.58 14.94
C ARG A 105 -15.03 -16.91 14.31
N PRO A 106 -14.02 -17.61 14.86
CA PRO A 106 -13.54 -18.88 14.30
C PRO A 106 -14.59 -20.00 14.36
N ASP A 107 -15.67 -19.82 15.13
CA ASP A 107 -16.84 -20.69 15.15
C ASP A 107 -17.77 -20.51 13.94
N ILE A 108 -17.62 -19.43 13.17
CA ILE A 108 -18.38 -19.14 11.95
C ILE A 108 -17.50 -19.10 10.71
N PHE A 109 -16.37 -18.39 10.79
CA PHE A 109 -15.51 -18.10 9.64
C PHE A 109 -14.12 -18.70 9.82
N GLU A 110 -13.66 -19.39 8.79
CA GLU A 110 -12.30 -19.90 8.67
C GLU A 110 -11.73 -19.52 7.30
N LEU A 111 -10.52 -18.96 7.27
CA LEU A 111 -9.75 -18.76 6.04
C LEU A 111 -8.62 -19.78 5.97
N ARG A 112 -8.62 -20.61 4.92
CA ARG A 112 -7.54 -21.57 4.62
C ARG A 112 -6.76 -21.12 3.39
N VAL A 113 -5.44 -21.01 3.53
CA VAL A 113 -4.54 -20.59 2.45
C VAL A 113 -3.68 -21.79 2.04
N ASP A 114 -3.64 -22.08 0.74
CA ASP A 114 -2.69 -23.03 0.14
C ASP A 114 -1.45 -22.24 -0.32
N ASP A 115 -0.38 -22.30 0.46
CA ASP A 115 0.86 -21.56 0.24
C ASP A 115 1.91 -22.35 -0.56
N ARG A 116 1.55 -23.54 -1.06
CA ARG A 116 2.46 -24.36 -1.87
C ARG A 116 2.81 -23.66 -3.18
N ALA A 117 4.08 -23.77 -3.59
CA ALA A 117 4.52 -23.28 -4.89
C ALA A 117 3.76 -23.98 -6.04
N ARG A 118 3.28 -23.18 -7.00
CA ARG A 118 2.60 -23.65 -8.22
C ARG A 118 3.44 -23.28 -9.45
N PRO A 119 4.48 -24.06 -9.79
CA PRO A 119 5.35 -23.74 -10.92
C PRO A 119 4.57 -23.84 -12.24
N GLY A 120 4.82 -22.93 -13.18
CA GLY A 120 4.19 -22.95 -14.51
C GLY A 120 4.69 -24.09 -15.42
N VAL A 121 5.78 -24.75 -15.04
CA VAL A 121 6.36 -25.92 -15.74
C VAL A 121 6.86 -26.92 -14.70
N ALA A 122 6.53 -28.19 -14.87
CA ALA A 122 7.07 -29.30 -14.10
C ALA A 122 7.86 -30.22 -15.04
N PHE A 123 9.16 -30.41 -14.79
CA PHE A 123 9.99 -31.35 -15.54
C PHE A 123 9.95 -32.71 -14.85
N GLY A 124 9.56 -33.75 -15.59
CA GLY A 124 9.68 -35.15 -15.16
C GLY A 124 11.02 -35.75 -15.62
N PRO A 125 11.40 -36.93 -15.09
CA PRO A 125 12.56 -37.64 -15.62
C PRO A 125 12.32 -37.97 -17.09
N GLY A 126 13.21 -37.50 -17.97
CA GLY A 126 13.26 -37.96 -19.36
C GLY A 126 13.64 -39.44 -19.37
N GLU A 127 12.90 -40.26 -20.09
CA GLU A 127 13.33 -41.62 -20.39
C GLU A 127 14.64 -41.55 -21.18
N ALA A 128 15.65 -42.29 -20.71
CA ALA A 128 16.96 -42.41 -21.33
C ALA A 128 16.94 -43.38 -22.52
#